data_AF-A0A2V8LST6-F1
#
_entry.id   AF-A0A2V8LST6-F1
#
_cell.length_a   1.000
_cell.length_b   1.000
_cell.length_c   1.000
_cell.angle_alpha   90.00
_cell.angle_beta   90.00
_cell.angle_gamma   90.00
#
_symmetry.space_group_name_H-M   'P 1'
#
loop_
_entity.id
_entity.type
_entity.pdbx_description
1 polymer ?
#
loop_
_entity_poly.entity_id
_entity_poly.type
_entity_poly.pdbx_seq_one_letter_code
_entity_poly.pdbx_strand_id
1 'polypeptide(L)'
;MKMMRVHITLWVVLLIIGFLLGFVPEYLKNRELQTQLENPKKTIDALKLQHQLGDVRDAAALMLLELSRQNYGLARDHSMDYYNKLHNLINESQDENLKKSLAELSATQNSLTTNLLTSTPNSLAAAQPIVSRTFELTKNVNK
;
A
#
# COMPACT_ATOMS: atom_id res chain seq x y z
N MET A 1 -56.96 -39.35 -20.87
CA MET A 1 -56.22 -38.08 -20.65
C MET A 1 -55.21 -38.10 -19.48
N LYS A 2 -54.83 -39.26 -18.91
CA LYS A 2 -53.86 -39.32 -17.79
C LYS A 2 -52.39 -39.38 -18.28
N MET A 3 -52.15 -40.06 -19.41
CA MET A 3 -50.82 -40.21 -20.02
C MET A 3 -50.24 -38.91 -20.60
N MET A 4 -51.09 -38.02 -21.15
CA MET A 4 -50.64 -36.77 -21.77
C MET A 4 -50.11 -35.75 -20.75
N ARG A 5 -50.67 -35.75 -19.53
CA ARG A 5 -50.22 -34.87 -18.44
C ARG A 5 -48.84 -35.28 -17.91
N VAL A 6 -48.55 -36.59 -17.87
CA VAL A 6 -47.25 -37.12 -17.41
C VAL A 6 -46.11 -36.75 -18.36
N HIS A 7 -46.35 -36.83 -19.67
CA HIS A 7 -45.35 -36.44 -20.68
C HIS A 7 -45.05 -34.95 -20.64
N ILE A 8 -46.06 -34.11 -20.39
CA ILE A 8 -45.89 -32.65 -20.25
C ILE A 8 -45.10 -32.31 -18.98
N THR A 9 -45.40 -32.94 -17.83
CA THR A 9 -44.60 -32.74 -16.62
C THR A 9 -43.16 -33.21 -16.79
N LEU A 10 -42.93 -34.30 -17.52
CA LEU A 10 -41.58 -34.81 -17.79
C LEU A 10 -40.77 -33.81 -18.63
N TRP A 11 -41.40 -33.22 -19.64
CA TRP A 11 -40.77 -32.20 -20.49
C TRP A 11 -40.43 -30.92 -19.72
N VAL A 12 -41.33 -30.46 -18.84
CA VAL A 12 -41.09 -29.28 -18.00
C VAL A 12 -39.94 -29.53 -17.02
N VAL A 13 -39.88 -30.71 -16.39
CA VAL A 13 -38.77 -31.08 -15.49
C VAL A 13 -37.44 -31.14 -16.25
N LEU A 14 -37.43 -31.71 -17.46
CA LEU A 14 -36.23 -31.77 -18.29
C LEU A 14 -35.71 -30.37 -18.67
N LEU A 15 -36.63 -29.46 -18.99
CA LEU A 15 -36.31 -28.07 -19.34
C LEU A 15 -35.72 -27.32 -18.14
N ILE A 16 -36.30 -27.51 -16.95
CA ILE A 16 -35.78 -26.93 -15.70
C ILE A 16 -34.36 -27.47 -15.39
N ILE A 17 -34.14 -28.78 -15.53
CA ILE A 17 -32.82 -29.39 -15.28
C ILE A 17 -31.78 -28.88 -16.28
N GLY A 18 -32.12 -28.80 -17.56
CA GLY A 18 -31.25 -28.23 -18.59
C GLY A 18 -30.93 -26.75 -18.33
N PHE A 19 -31.93 -25.99 -17.88
CA PHE A 19 -31.76 -24.59 -17.51
C PHE A 19 -30.85 -24.43 -16.28
N LEU A 20 -31.02 -25.24 -15.22
CA LEU A 20 -30.12 -25.21 -14.07
C LEU A 20 -28.69 -25.64 -14.43
N LEU A 21 -28.52 -26.66 -15.27
CA LEU A 21 -27.21 -27.12 -15.71
C LEU A 21 -26.49 -26.10 -16.60
N GLY A 22 -27.22 -25.24 -17.33
CA GLY A 22 -26.62 -24.13 -18.07
C GLY A 22 -26.34 -22.91 -17.19
N PHE A 23 -27.24 -22.59 -16.25
CA PHE A 23 -27.21 -21.33 -15.50
C PHE A 23 -26.32 -21.36 -14.26
N VAL A 24 -26.27 -22.49 -13.54
CA VAL A 24 -25.47 -22.64 -12.32
C VAL A 24 -23.95 -22.57 -12.57
N PRO A 25 -23.38 -23.26 -13.58
CA PRO A 25 -21.93 -23.14 -13.84
C PRO A 25 -21.55 -21.75 -14.34
N GLU A 26 -22.39 -21.07 -15.14
CA GLU A 26 -22.16 -19.69 -15.60
C GLU A 26 -22.10 -18.70 -14.43
N TYR A 27 -23.00 -18.85 -13.44
CA TYR A 27 -23.05 -18.01 -12.25
C TYR A 27 -21.86 -18.23 -11.31
N LEU A 28 -21.42 -19.48 -11.16
CA LEU A 28 -20.22 -19.80 -10.35
C LEU A 28 -18.95 -19.25 -10.99
N LYS A 29 -18.81 -19.37 -12.32
CA LYS A 29 -17.66 -18.85 -13.07
C LYS A 29 -17.52 -17.34 -12.92
N ASN A 30 -18.64 -16.61 -13.02
CA ASN A 30 -18.61 -15.14 -12.92
C ASN A 30 -18.21 -14.64 -11.52
N ARG A 31 -18.62 -15.37 -10.48
CA ARG A 31 -18.25 -15.08 -9.08
C ARG A 31 -16.79 -15.45 -8.79
N GLU A 32 -16.32 -16.54 -9.36
CA GLU A 32 -14.92 -16.96 -9.26
C GLU A 32 -13.97 -15.98 -9.97
N LEU A 33 -14.34 -15.48 -11.15
CA LEU A 33 -13.58 -14.43 -11.83
C LEU A 33 -13.53 -13.12 -11.02
N GLN A 34 -14.62 -12.75 -10.34
CA GLN A 34 -14.62 -11.57 -9.46
C GLN A 34 -13.72 -11.77 -8.23
N THR A 35 -13.79 -12.92 -7.56
CA THR A 35 -12.87 -13.22 -6.44
C THR A 35 -11.43 -13.39 -6.90
N GLN A 36 -11.18 -13.86 -8.12
CA GLN A 36 -9.85 -13.91 -8.73
C GLN A 36 -9.32 -12.54 -9.13
N LEU A 37 -10.14 -11.50 -9.29
CA LEU A 37 -9.70 -10.13 -9.61
C LEU A 37 -9.56 -9.25 -8.36
N GLU A 38 -10.42 -9.42 -7.36
CA GLU A 38 -10.35 -8.63 -6.11
C GLU A 38 -9.15 -9.01 -5.24
N ASN A 39 -8.81 -10.30 -5.17
CA ASN A 39 -7.66 -10.77 -4.40
C ASN A 39 -6.32 -10.21 -4.91
N PRO A 40 -5.94 -10.38 -6.20
CA PRO A 40 -4.66 -9.87 -6.68
C PRO A 40 -4.61 -8.35 -6.64
N LYS A 41 -5.71 -7.63 -6.86
CA LYS A 41 -5.72 -6.17 -6.75
C LYS A 41 -5.38 -5.72 -5.32
N LYS A 42 -5.99 -6.33 -4.32
CA LYS A 42 -5.66 -6.08 -2.90
C LYS A 42 -4.20 -6.44 -2.59
N THR A 43 -3.70 -7.56 -3.12
CA THR A 43 -2.29 -7.96 -2.94
C THR A 43 -1.32 -6.99 -3.60
N ILE A 44 -1.63 -6.52 -4.81
CA ILE A 44 -0.81 -5.56 -5.55
C ILE A 44 -0.78 -4.20 -4.83
N ASP A 45 -1.92 -3.71 -4.37
CA ASP A 45 -2.01 -2.44 -3.65
C ASP A 45 -1.23 -2.51 -2.31
N ALA A 46 -1.32 -3.64 -1.60
CA ALA A 46 -0.54 -3.88 -0.39
C ALA A 46 0.98 -3.96 -0.66
N LEU A 47 1.39 -4.69 -1.71
CA LEU A 47 2.80 -4.77 -2.12
C LEU A 47 3.36 -3.41 -2.53
N LYS A 48 2.57 -2.63 -3.28
CA LYS A 48 2.95 -1.29 -3.71
C LYS A 48 3.18 -0.39 -2.51
N LEU A 49 2.25 -0.39 -1.55
CA LEU A 49 2.39 0.37 -0.31
C LEU A 49 3.62 -0.07 0.47
N GLN A 50 3.86 -1.38 0.61
CA GLN A 50 5.02 -1.93 1.32
C GLN A 50 6.34 -1.52 0.65
N HIS A 51 6.39 -1.53 -0.68
CA HIS A 51 7.56 -1.10 -1.43
C HIS A 51 7.85 0.40 -1.21
N GLN A 52 6.83 1.25 -1.32
CA GLN A 52 6.97 2.68 -1.08
C GLN A 52 7.39 3.02 0.35
N LEU A 53 6.85 2.31 1.34
CA LEU A 53 7.29 2.40 2.74
C LEU A 53 8.75 1.98 2.92
N GLY A 54 9.18 0.94 2.20
CA GLY A 54 10.58 0.51 2.12
C GLY A 54 11.49 1.60 1.56
N ASP A 55 11.12 2.20 0.42
CA ASP A 55 11.90 3.26 -0.22
C ASP A 55 12.09 4.50 0.66
N VAL A 56 11.04 4.89 1.39
CA VAL A 56 11.10 6.00 2.37
C VAL A 56 12.04 5.64 3.51
N ARG A 57 11.95 4.42 4.04
CA ARG A 57 12.82 3.94 5.11
C ARG A 57 14.29 3.88 4.70
N ASP A 58 14.55 3.41 3.49
CA ASP A 58 15.90 3.26 2.96
C ASP A 58 16.53 4.63 2.66
N ALA A 59 15.76 5.59 2.13
CA ALA A 59 16.21 6.98 1.99
C ALA A 59 16.53 7.63 3.34
N ALA A 60 15.71 7.39 4.37
CA ALA A 60 15.96 7.86 5.74
C ALA A 60 17.25 7.24 6.33
N ALA A 61 17.51 5.95 6.07
CA ALA A 61 18.71 5.26 6.51
C ALA A 61 19.98 5.80 5.82
N LEU A 62 19.93 6.04 4.51
CA LEU A 62 21.03 6.64 3.76
C LEU A 62 21.35 8.05 4.25
N MET A 63 20.34 8.87 4.50
CA MET A 63 20.53 10.19 5.10
C MET A 63 21.25 10.11 6.45
N LEU A 64 20.84 9.20 7.34
CA LEU A 64 21.48 9.02 8.65
C LEU A 64 22.92 8.54 8.53
N LEU A 65 23.18 7.62 7.59
CA LEU A 65 24.51 7.11 7.31
C LEU A 65 25.45 8.23 6.84
N GLU A 66 25.01 9.04 5.88
CA GLU A 66 25.82 10.15 5.37
C GLU A 66 26.04 11.24 6.43
N LEU A 67 25.06 11.50 7.30
CA LEU A 67 25.25 12.36 8.47
C LEU A 67 26.30 11.82 9.45
N SER A 68 26.29 10.51 9.71
CA SER A 68 27.30 9.86 10.58
C SER A 68 28.71 9.96 9.99
N ARG A 69 28.81 10.01 8.66
CA ARG A 69 30.05 10.19 7.89
C ARG A 69 30.44 11.67 7.72
N GLN A 70 29.67 12.60 8.29
CA GLN A 70 29.86 14.04 8.15
C GLN A 70 29.77 14.53 6.68
N ASN A 71 29.10 13.75 5.83
CA ASN A 71 28.87 14.09 4.43
C ASN A 71 27.55 14.89 4.30
N TYR A 72 27.59 16.15 4.75
CA TYR A 72 26.39 16.99 4.84
C TYR A 72 25.77 17.31 3.48
N GLY A 73 26.57 17.38 2.41
CA GLY A 73 26.07 17.59 1.05
C GLY A 73 25.20 16.43 0.59
N LEU A 74 25.71 15.20 0.68
CA LEU A 74 24.96 14.02 0.27
C LEU A 74 23.80 13.71 1.21
N ALA A 75 23.95 14.00 2.51
CA ALA A 75 22.86 13.91 3.47
C ALA A 75 21.68 14.86 3.11
N ARG A 76 21.97 16.05 2.57
CA ARG A 76 20.93 16.97 2.09
C ARG A 76 20.19 16.39 0.90
N ASP A 77 20.91 15.84 -0.07
CA ASP A 77 20.30 15.22 -1.25
C ASP A 77 19.40 14.04 -0.86
N HIS A 78 19.88 13.17 0.04
CA HIS A 78 19.08 12.07 0.59
C HIS A 78 17.88 12.56 1.41
N SER A 79 18.02 13.67 2.16
CA SER A 79 16.89 14.26 2.88
C SER A 79 15.80 14.75 1.94
N MET A 80 16.18 15.33 0.79
CA MET A 80 15.23 15.83 -0.21
C MET A 80 14.52 14.67 -0.91
N ASP A 81 15.26 13.62 -1.28
CA ASP A 81 14.69 12.38 -1.82
C ASP A 81 13.72 11.72 -0.81
N TYR A 82 14.11 11.65 0.46
CA TYR A 82 13.26 11.15 1.54
C TYR A 82 11.93 11.91 1.63
N TYR A 83 11.95 13.25 1.67
CA TYR A 83 10.71 14.03 1.76
C TYR A 83 9.86 13.96 0.48
N ASN A 84 10.49 13.88 -0.70
CA ASN A 84 9.76 13.67 -1.96
C ASN A 84 9.01 12.33 -1.95
N LYS A 85 9.68 11.25 -1.56
CA LYS A 85 9.06 9.92 -1.42
C LYS A 85 7.98 9.91 -0.34
N LEU A 86 8.20 10.60 0.78
CA LEU A 86 7.22 10.74 1.86
C LEU A 86 5.95 11.47 1.38
N HIS A 87 6.09 12.55 0.62
CA HIS A 87 4.95 13.28 0.04
C HIS A 87 4.17 12.42 -0.94
N ASN A 88 4.85 11.67 -1.81
CA ASN A 88 4.20 10.74 -2.74
C ASN A 88 3.41 9.68 -1.96
N LEU A 89 3.98 9.12 -0.89
CA LEU A 89 3.32 8.14 -0.04
C LEU A 89 2.09 8.71 0.68
N ILE A 90 2.14 9.97 1.16
CA ILE A 90 0.97 10.64 1.75
C ILE A 90 -0.17 10.78 0.73
N ASN A 91 0.17 11.16 -0.51
CA ASN A 91 -0.81 11.37 -1.57
C ASN A 91 -1.43 10.05 -2.07
N GLU A 92 -0.65 8.97 -2.09
CA GLU A 92 -1.09 7.66 -2.60
C GLU A 92 -1.71 6.75 -1.53
N SER A 93 -1.41 6.99 -0.25
CA SER A 93 -2.00 6.22 0.84
C SER A 93 -3.53 6.38 0.84
N GLN A 94 -4.25 5.31 1.15
CA GLN A 94 -5.71 5.35 1.38
C GLN A 94 -6.06 5.34 2.87
N ASP A 95 -5.10 5.00 3.75
CA ASP A 95 -5.28 4.94 5.19
C ASP A 95 -5.08 6.34 5.81
N GLU A 96 -6.13 6.88 6.43
CA GLU A 96 -6.16 8.18 7.07
C GLU A 96 -5.24 8.27 8.32
N ASN A 97 -5.10 7.19 9.09
CA ASN A 97 -4.21 7.16 10.25
C ASN A 97 -2.74 7.19 9.81
N LEU A 98 -2.42 6.41 8.76
CA LEU A 98 -1.10 6.41 8.15
C LEU A 98 -0.79 7.78 7.55
N LYS A 99 -1.70 8.36 6.77
CA LYS A 99 -1.54 9.71 6.21
C LYS A 99 -1.24 10.75 7.29
N LYS A 100 -2.00 10.77 8.37
CA LYS A 100 -1.77 11.71 9.48
C LYS A 100 -0.37 11.55 10.07
N SER A 101 0.03 10.30 10.33
CA SER A 101 1.35 10.00 10.88
C SER A 101 2.50 10.40 9.95
N LEU A 102 2.34 10.18 8.64
CA LEU A 102 3.30 10.58 7.62
C LEU A 102 3.32 12.11 7.42
N ALA A 103 2.17 12.79 7.53
CA ALA A 103 2.08 14.24 7.46
C ALA A 103 2.80 14.91 8.65
N GLU A 104 2.72 14.33 9.85
CA GLU A 104 3.49 14.77 11.00
C GLU A 104 5.01 14.64 10.76
N LEU A 105 5.46 13.56 10.11
CA LEU A 105 6.86 13.44 9.69
C LEU A 105 7.22 14.47 8.62
N SER A 106 6.35 14.71 7.64
CA SER A 106 6.57 15.68 6.58
C SER A 106 6.73 17.10 7.13
N ALA A 107 5.99 17.47 8.18
CA ALA A 107 6.12 18.77 8.85
C ALA A 107 7.53 19.04 9.43
N THR A 108 8.35 18.00 9.64
CA THR A 108 9.74 18.16 10.12
C THR A 108 10.72 18.67 9.06
N GLN A 109 10.30 18.70 7.78
CA GLN A 109 11.15 19.07 6.63
C GLN A 109 11.89 20.39 6.80
N ASN A 110 11.16 21.45 7.17
CA ASN A 110 11.76 22.77 7.30
C ASN A 110 12.82 22.81 8.41
N SER A 111 12.52 22.17 9.55
CA SER A 111 13.46 22.09 10.68
C SER A 111 14.70 21.30 10.30
N LEU A 112 14.55 20.13 9.69
CA LEU A 112 15.68 19.30 9.28
C LEU A 112 16.52 19.98 8.19
N THR A 113 15.89 20.57 7.18
CA THR A 113 16.57 21.31 6.11
C THR A 113 17.39 22.47 6.66
N THR A 114 16.83 23.21 7.64
CA THR A 114 17.55 24.29 8.33
C THR A 114 18.78 23.76 9.05
N ASN A 115 18.64 22.67 9.81
CA ASN A 115 19.77 22.04 10.49
C ASN A 115 20.82 21.53 9.50
N LEU A 116 20.41 20.95 8.38
CA LEU A 116 21.31 20.45 7.34
C LEU A 116 22.04 21.57 6.57
N LEU A 117 21.45 22.76 6.44
CA LEU A 117 22.14 23.92 5.85
C LEU A 117 23.34 24.36 6.68
N THR A 118 23.24 24.25 8.01
CA THR A 118 24.33 24.66 8.92
C THR A 118 25.54 23.73 8.87
N SER A 119 25.42 22.53 8.26
CA SER A 119 26.49 21.52 8.17
C SER A 119 27.19 21.25 9.50
N THR A 120 26.40 21.20 10.59
CA THR A 120 26.91 21.00 11.94
C THR A 120 26.71 19.56 12.41
N PRO A 121 27.49 19.10 13.43
CA PRO A 121 27.22 17.81 14.07
C PRO A 121 25.80 17.69 14.64
N ASN A 122 25.13 18.83 14.93
CA ASN A 122 23.76 18.86 15.41
C ASN A 122 22.74 18.34 14.38
N SER A 123 23.06 18.36 13.08
CA SER A 123 22.20 17.81 12.03
C SER A 123 21.95 16.31 12.21
N LEU A 124 22.92 15.56 12.75
CA LEU A 124 22.75 14.14 13.07
C LEU A 124 21.74 13.94 14.21
N ALA A 125 21.85 14.73 15.28
CA ALA A 125 20.94 14.68 16.41
C ALA A 125 19.50 15.08 15.99
N ALA A 126 19.37 16.05 15.07
CA ALA A 126 18.09 16.45 14.51
C ALA A 126 17.45 15.36 13.61
N ALA A 127 18.26 14.60 12.87
CA ALA A 127 17.78 13.56 11.96
C ALA A 127 17.39 12.24 12.66
N GLN A 128 18.09 11.86 13.73
CA GLN A 128 17.82 10.62 14.47
C GLN A 128 16.34 10.37 14.83
N PRO A 129 15.60 11.31 15.46
CA PRO A 129 14.21 11.08 15.83
C PRO A 129 13.28 10.96 14.61
N ILE A 130 13.63 11.58 13.48
CA ILE A 130 12.86 11.50 12.23
C ILE A 130 13.01 10.10 11.64
N VAL A 131 14.24 9.60 11.59
CA VAL A 131 14.55 8.28 11.07
C VAL A 131 13.94 7.20 11.96
N SER A 132 14.11 7.27 13.29
CA SER A 132 13.52 6.27 14.19
C SER A 132 12.00 6.18 14.04
N ARG A 133 11.32 7.32 13.96
CA ARG A 133 9.87 7.38 13.78
C ARG A 133 9.44 6.85 12.40
N THR A 134 10.21 7.11 11.35
CA THR A 134 10.00 6.50 10.02
C THR A 134 10.06 4.97 10.10
N PHE A 135 11.05 4.43 10.79
CA PHE A 135 11.19 2.98 10.99
C PHE A 135 10.05 2.38 11.81
N GLU A 136 9.59 3.07 12.85
CA GLU A 136 8.45 2.64 13.66
C GLU A 136 7.16 2.59 12.84
N LEU A 137 6.86 3.63 12.06
CA LEU A 137 5.66 3.69 11.23
C LEU A 137 5.68 2.62 10.14
N THR A 138 6.79 2.47 9.42
CA THR A 138 6.93 1.48 8.35
C THR A 138 6.87 0.04 8.87
N LYS A 139 7.34 -0.22 10.09
CA LYS A 139 7.25 -1.53 10.73
C LYS A 139 5.82 -1.88 11.15
N ASN A 140 5.07 -0.91 11.68
CA ASN A 140 3.74 -1.14 12.23
C ASN A 140 2.67 -1.38 11.16
N VAL A 141 2.89 -1.00 9.90
CA VAL A 141 1.97 -1.29 8.78
C VAL A 141 1.86 -2.80 8.47
N ASN A 142 2.83 -3.61 8.90
CA ASN A 142 2.81 -5.07 8.69
C ASN A 142 2.09 -5.87 9.80
N LYS A 143 1.48 -5.21 10.79
CA LYS A 143 0.72 -5.87 11.87
C LYS A 143 -0.78 -5.62 11.71
#